data_AF-A0A161LXG6-F1
#
_entry.id   AF-A0A161LXG6-F1
#
_cell.length_a   1.000
_cell.length_b   1.000
_cell.length_c   1.000
_cell.angle_alpha   90.00
_cell.angle_beta   90.00
_cell.angle_gamma   90.00
#
_symmetry.space_group_name_H-M   'P 1'
#
loop_
_entity.id
_entity.type
_entity.pdbx_description
1 polymer ?
#
loop_
_entity_poly.entity_id
_entity_poly.type
_entity_poly.pdbx_seq_one_letter_code
_entity_poly.pdbx_strand_id
1 'polypeptide(L)'
;MKTTSLFLTILFSILLSSCSSNSDRLIAAFTSEIGTAPNLKAQGNSKISYTWPAVSIVKKDVLKSIADKELKMAPTSTEDMGIAVDENGNPVMGKIQQSWTYEIPDNKTKLVYQISGSTIDVILTVTKK
;
A
#
# COMPACT_ATOMS: atom_id res chain seq x y z
N MET A 1 32.99 31.47 -15.49
CA MET A 1 32.31 30.81 -14.35
C MET A 1 30.85 30.62 -14.75
N LYS A 2 30.44 29.37 -15.06
CA LYS A 2 29.65 28.47 -14.18
C LYS A 2 28.34 29.17 -13.73
N THR A 3 27.13 28.74 -14.07
CA THR A 3 26.61 27.40 -14.35
C THR A 3 25.29 27.51 -15.11
N THR A 4 25.19 26.80 -16.24
CA THR A 4 23.94 26.52 -16.94
C THR A 4 23.13 25.56 -16.07
N SER A 5 22.02 26.05 -15.49
CA SER A 5 21.11 25.19 -14.73
C SER A 5 20.19 24.46 -15.71
N LEU A 6 20.58 23.26 -16.09
CA LEU A 6 19.77 22.35 -16.89
C LEU A 6 18.77 21.68 -15.93
N PHE A 7 17.55 22.20 -15.84
CA PHE A 7 16.46 21.49 -15.18
C PHE A 7 16.05 20.31 -16.08
N LEU A 8 16.63 19.15 -15.80
CA LEU A 8 16.28 17.87 -16.38
C LEU A 8 14.91 17.46 -15.80
N THR A 9 13.83 17.86 -16.47
CA THR A 9 12.49 17.33 -16.19
C THR A 9 12.48 15.87 -16.64
N ILE A 10 12.73 14.95 -15.71
CA ILE A 10 12.60 13.52 -15.97
C ILE A 10 11.11 13.23 -16.12
N LEU A 11 10.63 13.31 -17.36
CA LEU A 11 9.33 12.81 -17.79
C LEU A 11 9.36 11.29 -17.60
N PHE A 12 8.86 10.80 -16.47
CA PHE A 12 8.74 9.38 -16.19
C PHE A 12 7.62 8.79 -17.05
N SER A 13 7.91 8.61 -18.34
CA SER A 13 7.04 7.88 -19.27
C SER A 13 7.26 6.39 -19.03
N ILE A 14 6.61 5.84 -18.00
CA ILE A 14 6.45 4.39 -17.94
C ILE A 14 5.34 4.03 -18.92
N LEU A 15 5.77 3.49 -20.06
CA LEU A 15 4.96 2.65 -20.92
C LEU A 15 4.27 1.58 -20.07
N LEU A 16 2.94 1.65 -19.96
CA LEU A 16 2.12 0.51 -19.55
C LEU A 16 1.18 0.17 -20.70
N SER A 17 1.74 -0.55 -21.66
CA SER A 17 1.03 -1.33 -22.65
C SER A 17 0.28 -2.49 -21.97
N SER A 18 -1.04 -2.49 -22.15
CA SER A 18 -1.88 -3.67 -22.41
C SER A 18 -2.21 -4.61 -21.23
N CYS A 19 -3.51 -4.67 -20.90
CA CYS A 19 -4.16 -5.41 -19.80
C CYS A 19 -3.74 -4.93 -18.40
N SER A 20 -4.48 -3.96 -17.83
CA SER A 20 -4.23 -3.49 -16.46
C SER A 20 -4.34 -4.68 -15.50
N SER A 21 -3.22 -5.05 -14.87
CA SER A 21 -3.23 -6.07 -13.83
C SER A 21 -4.07 -5.57 -12.64
N ASN A 22 -4.59 -6.46 -11.79
CA ASN A 22 -5.25 -6.04 -10.54
C ASN A 22 -4.36 -5.08 -9.73
N SER A 23 -3.04 -5.27 -9.80
CA SER A 23 -2.07 -4.38 -9.16
C SER A 23 -2.13 -2.95 -9.70
N ASP A 24 -2.19 -2.74 -11.01
CA ASP A 24 -2.22 -1.39 -11.59
C ASP A 24 -3.52 -0.65 -11.23
N ARG A 25 -4.64 -1.38 -11.22
CA ARG A 25 -5.95 -0.83 -10.80
C ARG A 25 -5.95 -0.45 -9.32
N LEU A 26 -5.40 -1.31 -8.46
CA LEU A 26 -5.24 -1.00 -7.04
C LEU A 26 -4.35 0.23 -6.81
N ILE A 27 -3.21 0.31 -7.51
CA ILE A 27 -2.30 1.46 -7.39
C ILE A 27 -3.00 2.76 -7.78
N ALA A 28 -3.71 2.76 -8.92
CA ALA A 28 -4.46 3.93 -9.38
C ALA A 28 -5.58 4.31 -8.41
N ALA A 29 -6.38 3.35 -7.96
CA ALA A 29 -7.49 3.59 -7.04
C ALA A 29 -7.03 4.11 -5.68
N PHE A 30 -5.99 3.49 -5.08
CA PHE A 30 -5.43 3.96 -3.81
C PHE A 30 -4.78 5.34 -3.94
N THR A 31 -4.02 5.60 -5.01
CA THR A 31 -3.42 6.92 -5.22
C THR A 31 -4.50 8.01 -5.36
N SER A 32 -5.56 7.72 -6.12
CA SER A 32 -6.68 8.63 -6.30
C SER A 32 -7.41 8.91 -4.99
N GLU A 33 -7.68 7.87 -4.19
CA GLU A 33 -8.42 8.01 -2.93
C GLU A 33 -7.57 8.66 -1.83
N ILE A 34 -6.30 8.27 -1.70
CA ILE A 34 -5.41 8.76 -0.64
C ILE A 34 -4.97 10.19 -0.95
N GLY A 35 -4.76 10.52 -2.23
CA GLY A 35 -4.30 11.82 -2.70
C GLY A 35 -2.77 11.94 -2.78
N THR A 36 -2.05 10.86 -2.50
CA THR A 36 -0.57 10.81 -2.58
C THR A 36 -0.11 9.56 -3.34
N ALA A 37 0.99 9.71 -4.06
CA ALA A 37 1.67 8.58 -4.69
C ALA A 37 2.28 7.66 -3.63
N PRO A 38 2.35 6.34 -3.87
CA PRO A 38 3.00 5.41 -2.96
C PRO A 38 4.51 5.66 -2.89
N ASN A 39 5.10 5.31 -1.75
CA ASN A 39 6.53 5.08 -1.64
C ASN A 39 6.88 3.75 -2.32
N LEU A 40 7.80 3.78 -3.29
CA LEU A 40 8.24 2.59 -4.00
C LEU A 40 9.51 2.02 -3.39
N LYS A 41 9.53 0.72 -3.12
CA LYS A 41 10.72 -0.01 -2.70
C LYS A 41 10.88 -1.29 -3.51
N ALA A 42 11.95 -1.37 -4.30
CA ALA A 42 12.36 -2.62 -4.92
C ALA A 42 12.94 -3.58 -3.87
N GLN A 43 12.53 -4.84 -3.91
CA GLN A 43 13.00 -5.91 -3.05
C GLN A 43 13.65 -7.00 -3.93
N GLY A 44 14.93 -6.81 -4.22
CA GLY A 44 15.65 -7.64 -5.19
C GLY A 44 15.16 -7.42 -6.63
N ASN A 45 15.34 -8.43 -7.48
CA ASN A 45 15.13 -8.30 -8.92
C ASN A 45 13.67 -8.49 -9.36
N SER A 46 12.82 -9.05 -8.50
CA SER A 46 11.49 -9.50 -8.90
C SER A 46 10.36 -8.96 -8.03
N LYS A 47 10.61 -8.25 -6.93
CA LYS A 47 9.53 -7.73 -6.07
C LYS A 47 9.58 -6.21 -5.98
N ILE A 48 8.40 -5.59 -6.02
CA ILE A 48 8.23 -4.17 -5.78
C ILE A 48 7.12 -4.00 -4.75
N SER A 49 7.40 -3.22 -3.70
CA SER A 49 6.41 -2.78 -2.73
C SER A 49 6.03 -1.33 -3.00
N TYR A 50 4.72 -1.07 -2.97
CA TYR A 50 4.09 0.24 -3.03
C TYR A 50 3.45 0.47 -1.67
N THR A 51 3.91 1.50 -0.95
CA THR A 51 3.46 1.79 0.41
C THR A 51 2.86 3.17 0.51
N TRP A 52 1.62 3.26 1.01
CA TRP A 52 1.05 4.51 1.47
C TRP A 52 1.08 4.50 3.01
N PRO A 53 2.05 5.19 3.62
CA PRO A 53 2.19 5.17 5.06
C PRO A 53 1.22 6.15 5.73
N ALA A 54 0.86 5.85 6.98
CA ALA A 54 0.13 6.73 7.89
C ALA A 54 -1.18 7.29 7.31
N VAL A 55 -1.90 6.51 6.50
CA VAL A 55 -3.20 6.90 5.97
C VAL A 55 -4.20 6.99 7.13
N SER A 56 -5.03 8.04 7.17
CA SER A 56 -5.99 8.18 8.26
C SER A 56 -6.97 7.00 8.32
N ILE A 57 -7.23 6.51 9.54
CA ILE A 57 -8.17 5.41 9.80
C ILE A 57 -9.59 5.70 9.31
N VAL A 58 -9.96 6.97 9.13
CA VAL A 58 -11.28 7.35 8.57
C VAL A 58 -11.47 6.85 7.13
N LYS A 59 -10.38 6.59 6.39
CA LYS A 59 -10.42 6.04 5.03
C LYS A 59 -10.54 4.52 5.00
N LYS A 60 -10.54 3.83 6.15
CA LYS A 60 -10.50 2.35 6.24
C LYS A 60 -11.54 1.67 5.35
N ASP A 61 -12.80 2.07 5.46
CA ASP A 61 -13.89 1.40 4.76
C ASP A 61 -13.85 1.67 3.26
N VAL A 62 -13.40 2.86 2.85
CA VAL A 62 -13.18 3.21 1.44
C VAL A 62 -12.04 2.37 0.85
N LEU A 63 -10.92 2.27 1.56
CA LEU A 63 -9.79 1.44 1.14
C LEU A 63 -10.17 -0.03 1.05
N LYS A 64 -10.95 -0.54 2.01
CA LYS A 64 -11.48 -1.91 1.97
C LYS A 64 -12.40 -2.09 0.76
N SER A 65 -13.29 -1.15 0.48
CA SER A 65 -14.19 -1.21 -0.68
C SER A 65 -13.42 -1.23 -2.01
N ILE A 66 -12.29 -0.53 -2.11
CA ILE A 66 -11.40 -0.60 -3.28
C ILE A 66 -10.86 -2.03 -3.42
N ALA A 67 -10.31 -2.61 -2.36
CA ALA A 67 -9.79 -3.98 -2.40
C ALA A 67 -10.87 -5.00 -2.78
N ASP A 68 -12.05 -4.94 -2.15
CA ASP A 68 -13.17 -5.84 -2.43
C ASP A 68 -13.62 -5.74 -3.90
N LYS A 69 -13.66 -4.53 -4.47
CA LYS A 69 -14.06 -4.29 -5.87
C LYS A 69 -13.03 -4.80 -6.86
N GLU A 70 -11.76 -4.48 -6.65
CA GLU A 70 -10.68 -4.79 -7.60
C GLU A 70 -10.23 -6.24 -7.51
N LEU A 71 -10.28 -6.83 -6.32
CA LEU A 71 -9.85 -8.21 -6.07
C LEU A 71 -10.99 -9.21 -6.12
N LYS A 72 -12.24 -8.77 -5.88
CA LYS A 72 -13.44 -9.61 -5.87
C LYS A 72 -13.32 -10.81 -4.92
N MET A 73 -12.64 -10.61 -3.79
CA MET A 73 -12.41 -11.63 -2.77
C MET A 73 -12.39 -11.03 -1.37
N ALA A 74 -12.66 -11.87 -0.37
CA ALA A 74 -12.47 -11.52 1.03
C ALA A 74 -10.96 -11.55 1.39
N PRO A 75 -10.55 -10.84 2.46
CA PRO A 75 -9.18 -10.97 2.98
C PRO A 75 -8.87 -12.42 3.35
N THR A 76 -7.68 -12.88 2.98
CA THR A 76 -7.14 -14.21 3.29
C THR A 76 -6.87 -14.37 4.78
N SER A 77 -6.47 -13.29 5.46
CA SER A 77 -6.32 -13.27 6.91
C SER A 77 -6.71 -11.92 7.52
N THR A 78 -7.21 -11.97 8.74
CA THR A 78 -7.46 -10.83 9.62
C THR A 78 -6.86 -11.16 10.98
N GLU A 79 -5.85 -10.42 11.38
CA GLU A 79 -5.15 -10.62 12.66
C GLU A 79 -5.43 -9.42 13.57
N ASP A 80 -6.08 -9.66 14.70
CA ASP A 80 -6.16 -8.68 15.78
C ASP A 80 -5.01 -8.94 16.76
N MET A 81 -4.03 -8.05 16.76
CA MET A 81 -2.85 -8.14 17.64
C MET A 81 -3.10 -7.52 19.03
N GLY A 82 -4.36 -7.13 19.29
CA GLY A 82 -4.80 -6.53 20.55
C GLY A 82 -4.43 -5.05 20.69
N ILE A 83 -4.91 -4.43 21.77
CA ILE A 83 -4.43 -3.11 22.17
C ILE A 83 -3.01 -3.30 22.72
N ALA A 84 -2.02 -2.92 21.93
CA ALA A 84 -0.68 -2.75 22.43
C ALA A 84 -0.69 -1.77 23.60
N VAL A 85 -0.32 -2.24 24.80
CA VAL A 85 -0.18 -1.39 25.99
C VAL A 85 1.29 -1.27 26.39
N ASP A 86 1.66 -0.13 27.00
CA ASP A 86 2.97 0.05 27.63
C ASP A 86 3.03 -0.70 28.98
N GLU A 87 4.17 -0.62 29.66
CA GLU A 87 4.36 -1.21 30.99
C GLU A 87 3.39 -0.67 32.05
N ASN A 88 2.73 0.45 31.78
CA ASN A 88 1.75 1.10 32.66
C ASN A 88 0.30 0.81 32.24
N GLY A 89 0.08 -0.03 31.22
CA GLY A 89 -1.25 -0.36 30.71
C GLY A 89 -1.86 0.71 29.79
N ASN A 90 -1.12 1.75 29.38
CA ASN A 90 -1.62 2.76 28.45
C ASN A 90 -1.49 2.28 27.01
N PRO A 91 -2.44 2.59 26.11
CA PRO A 91 -2.32 2.26 24.69
C PRO A 91 -1.05 2.86 24.07
N VAL A 92 -0.22 2.01 23.47
CA VAL A 92 0.96 2.45 22.72
C VAL A 92 0.55 2.84 21.32
N MET A 93 0.57 4.15 21.05
CA MET A 93 0.41 4.68 19.71
C MET A 93 1.57 4.23 18.82
N GLY A 94 1.25 3.78 17.61
CA GLY A 94 2.25 3.36 16.62
C GLY A 94 2.62 1.87 16.61
N LYS A 95 2.08 1.05 17.54
CA LYS A 95 2.12 -0.41 17.36
C LYS A 95 0.94 -0.86 16.49
N ILE A 96 1.19 -1.83 15.61
CA ILE A 96 0.15 -2.42 14.77
C ILE A 96 -0.82 -3.18 15.68
N GLN A 97 -2.10 -2.85 15.57
CA GLN A 97 -3.20 -3.41 16.36
C GLN A 97 -4.02 -4.41 15.55
N GLN A 98 -4.11 -4.20 14.24
CA GLN A 98 -4.85 -5.08 13.33
C GLN A 98 -4.14 -5.16 11.98
N SER A 99 -4.19 -6.33 11.35
CA SER A 99 -3.67 -6.57 10.01
C SER A 99 -4.72 -7.24 9.13
N TRP A 100 -4.94 -6.73 7.92
CA TRP A 100 -5.76 -7.39 6.90
C TRP A 100 -4.91 -7.73 5.69
N THR A 101 -4.87 -9.01 5.33
CA THR A 101 -4.06 -9.47 4.20
C THR A 101 -4.94 -10.06 3.09
N TYR A 102 -4.67 -9.66 1.85
CA TYR A 102 -5.19 -10.28 0.64
C TYR A 102 -4.00 -10.88 -0.11
N GLU A 103 -3.98 -12.20 -0.27
CA GLU A 103 -2.97 -12.89 -1.09
C GLU A 103 -3.64 -13.40 -2.37
N ILE A 104 -3.08 -13.02 -3.51
CA ILE A 104 -3.59 -13.41 -4.83
C ILE A 104 -2.49 -14.25 -5.50
N PRO A 105 -2.52 -15.59 -5.35
CA PRO A 105 -1.45 -16.47 -5.81
C PRO A 105 -1.18 -16.35 -7.31
N ASP A 106 -2.25 -16.30 -8.12
CA ASP A 106 -2.15 -16.29 -9.59
C ASP A 106 -1.54 -15.00 -10.14
N ASN A 107 -1.75 -13.87 -9.43
CA ASN A 107 -1.24 -12.56 -9.81
C ASN A 107 0.01 -12.16 -9.04
N LYS A 108 0.56 -13.05 -8.21
CA LYS A 108 1.70 -12.82 -7.32
C LYS A 108 1.66 -11.46 -6.60
N THR A 109 0.46 -11.10 -6.17
CA THR A 109 0.14 -9.80 -5.58
C THR A 109 -0.29 -10.03 -4.13
N LYS A 110 0.28 -9.26 -3.21
CA LYS A 110 -0.07 -9.28 -1.79
C LYS A 110 -0.41 -7.87 -1.34
N LEU A 111 -1.61 -7.67 -0.83
CA LEU A 111 -2.04 -6.41 -0.24
C LEU A 111 -2.18 -6.60 1.27
N VAL A 112 -1.55 -5.72 2.05
CA VAL A 112 -1.60 -5.73 3.50
C VAL A 112 -2.03 -4.35 3.98
N TYR A 113 -3.01 -4.31 4.88
CA TYR A 113 -3.34 -3.14 5.68
C TYR A 113 -2.80 -3.35 7.08
N GLN A 114 -1.93 -2.47 7.56
CA GLN A 114 -1.45 -2.49 8.95
C GLN A 114 -2.04 -1.30 9.69
N ILE A 115 -2.98 -1.58 10.59
CA ILE A 115 -3.70 -0.56 11.35
C ILE A 115 -2.96 -0.32 12.65
N SER A 116 -2.54 0.92 12.89
CA SER A 116 -1.82 1.36 14.08
C SER A 116 -2.52 2.60 14.65
N GLY A 117 -3.37 2.40 15.66
CA GLY A 117 -4.13 3.48 16.28
C GLY A 117 -5.03 4.22 15.29
N SER A 118 -4.76 5.51 15.05
CA SER A 118 -5.52 6.36 14.13
C SER A 118 -5.03 6.33 12.69
N THR A 119 -4.08 5.46 12.37
CA THR A 119 -3.48 5.35 11.04
C THR A 119 -3.47 3.93 10.48
N ILE A 120 -3.35 3.83 9.16
CA ILE A 120 -3.25 2.60 8.39
C ILE A 120 -2.08 2.73 7.43
N ASP A 121 -1.17 1.76 7.42
CA ASP A 121 -0.22 1.59 6.33
C ASP A 121 -0.82 0.65 5.29
N VAL A 122 -0.93 1.11 4.05
CA VAL A 122 -1.38 0.29 2.91
C VAL A 122 -0.15 -0.18 2.15
N ILE A 123 0.07 -1.49 2.08
CA ILE A 123 1.27 -2.10 1.48
C ILE A 123 0.85 -3.08 0.39
N LEU A 124 1.09 -2.71 -0.86
CA LEU A 124 0.90 -3.58 -2.01
C LEU A 124 2.26 -4.10 -2.49
N THR A 125 2.46 -5.42 -2.47
CA THR A 125 3.65 -6.07 -2.99
C THR A 125 3.31 -6.84 -4.26
N VAL A 126 4.05 -6.57 -5.33
CA VAL A 126 3.89 -7.18 -6.65
C VAL A 126 5.17 -7.94 -6.99
N THR A 127 5.04 -9.23 -7.30
CA THR A 127 6.18 -10.05 -7.74
C THR A 127 6.14 -10.20 -9.27
N LYS A 128 7.11 -9.60 -9.96
CA LYS A 128 7.38 -9.78 -11.39
C LYS A 128 7.76 -11.23 -11.71
N LYS A 129 7.41 -11.68 -12.92
CA LYS A 129 7.89 -12.94 -13.49
C LYS A 129 9.33 -12.80 -13.95
#